data_AF-A0A251S303-F1
#
_entry.id   AF-A0A251S303-F1
#
_cell.length_a   1.000
_cell.length_b   1.000
_cell.length_c   1.000
_cell.angle_alpha   90.00
_cell.angle_beta   90.00
_cell.angle_gamma   90.00
#
_symmetry.space_group_name_H-M   'P 1'
#
loop_
_entity.id
_entity.type
_entity.pdbx_description
1 polymer ?
#
loop_
_entity_poly.entity_id
_entity_poly.type
_entity_poly.pdbx_seq_one_letter_code
_entity_poly.pdbx_strand_id
1 'polypeptide(L)'
;MEIPRSKAYCYHGLITDKGTEPSCHISAVCCFLDTEEILTESKKACLNFCLTVPITRAPVAWGAMKHLNKKIPEIAAKKSQMYANVLEEEKSLEVLPELPEFELSLKAEEYEMADKDGA
;
A
#
# COMPACT_ATOMS: atom_id res chain seq x y z
N MET A 1 4.64 -0.75 9.75
CA MET A 1 4.23 0.37 8.88
C MET A 1 3.90 -0.22 7.51
N GLU A 2 2.62 -0.34 7.16
CA GLU A 2 2.14 -1.16 6.03
C GLU A 2 1.80 -0.34 4.77
N ILE A 3 2.17 0.94 4.75
CA ILE A 3 2.04 1.84 3.59
C ILE A 3 2.66 1.24 2.30
N PRO A 4 3.81 0.53 2.33
CA PRO A 4 4.33 -0.10 1.12
C PRO A 4 3.39 -1.18 0.56
N ARG A 5 2.72 -1.92 1.43
CA ARG A 5 1.80 -3.00 1.03
C ARG A 5 0.54 -2.44 0.37
N SER A 6 -0.10 -1.42 0.96
CA SER A 6 -1.27 -0.79 0.33
C SER A 6 -0.93 -0.19 -1.03
N LYS A 7 0.29 0.35 -1.21
CA LYS A 7 0.76 0.85 -2.50
C LYS A 7 0.92 -0.27 -3.53
N ALA A 8 1.52 -1.39 -3.12
CA ALA A 8 1.72 -2.53 -4.00
C ALA A 8 0.38 -3.06 -4.53
N TYR A 9 -0.61 -3.26 -3.66
CA TYR A 9 -1.97 -3.66 -4.06
C TYR A 9 -2.66 -2.64 -4.96
N CYS A 10 -2.53 -1.34 -4.67
CA CYS A 10 -3.11 -0.31 -5.51
C CYS A 10 -2.55 -0.34 -6.94
N TYR A 11 -1.23 -0.51 -7.09
CA TYR A 11 -0.61 -0.62 -8.42
C TYR A 11 -0.93 -1.94 -9.10
N HIS A 12 -0.96 -3.05 -8.34
CA HIS A 12 -1.35 -4.34 -8.86
C HIS A 12 -2.78 -4.29 -9.44
N GLY A 13 -3.75 -3.79 -8.66
CA GLY A 13 -5.13 -3.59 -9.14
C GLY A 13 -5.22 -2.70 -10.38
N LEU A 14 -4.45 -1.60 -10.46
CA LEU A 14 -4.42 -0.73 -11.64
C LEU A 14 -3.84 -1.40 -12.89
N ILE A 15 -2.91 -2.35 -12.74
CA ILE A 15 -2.34 -3.11 -13.85
C ILE A 15 -3.33 -4.19 -14.27
N THR A 16 -3.87 -4.94 -13.30
CA THR A 16 -4.82 -6.03 -13.54
C THR A 16 -6.10 -5.51 -14.21
N ASP A 17 -6.61 -4.34 -13.83
CA ASP A 17 -7.82 -3.73 -14.42
C ASP A 17 -7.70 -3.42 -15.92
N LYS A 18 -6.49 -3.40 -16.48
CA LYS A 18 -6.27 -3.21 -17.92
C LYS A 18 -6.46 -4.49 -18.74
N GLY A 19 -6.62 -5.64 -18.08
CA GLY A 19 -6.92 -6.90 -18.74
C GLY A 19 -8.29 -6.86 -19.44
N THR A 20 -8.47 -7.75 -20.42
CA THR A 20 -9.71 -7.86 -21.18
C THR A 20 -10.67 -8.91 -20.60
N GLU A 21 -10.16 -9.81 -19.77
CA GLU A 21 -10.95 -10.88 -19.18
C GLU A 21 -11.77 -10.37 -17.99
N PRO A 22 -13.03 -10.81 -17.81
CA PRO A 22 -13.85 -10.43 -16.65
C PRO A 22 -13.17 -10.70 -15.30
N SER A 23 -12.40 -11.78 -15.20
CA SER A 23 -11.62 -12.15 -14.01
C SER A 23 -10.55 -11.11 -13.64
N CYS A 24 -10.03 -10.35 -14.61
CA CYS A 24 -9.10 -9.27 -14.36
C CYS A 24 -9.76 -8.12 -13.60
N HIS A 25 -10.99 -7.76 -13.95
CA HIS A 25 -11.73 -6.70 -13.26
C HIS A 25 -12.08 -7.12 -11.84
N ILE A 26 -12.54 -8.37 -11.64
CA ILE A 26 -12.82 -8.92 -10.31
C ILE A 26 -11.58 -8.87 -9.42
N SER A 27 -10.45 -9.40 -9.93
CA SER A 27 -9.17 -9.39 -9.21
C SER A 27 -8.69 -7.97 -8.89
N ALA A 28 -8.90 -7.02 -9.81
CA ALA A 28 -8.56 -5.61 -9.57
C ALA A 28 -9.39 -5.00 -8.44
N VAL A 29 -10.68 -5.35 -8.34
CA VAL A 29 -11.56 -4.87 -7.28
C VAL A 29 -11.14 -5.41 -5.92
N CYS A 30 -10.81 -6.70 -5.81
CA CYS A 30 -10.25 -7.27 -4.57
C CYS A 30 -9.03 -6.47 -4.12
N CYS A 31 -8.08 -6.19 -5.03
CA CYS A 31 -6.91 -5.38 -4.73
C CYS A 31 -7.24 -3.97 -4.21
N PHE A 32 -8.30 -3.34 -4.72
CA PHE A 32 -8.70 -2.00 -4.28
C PHE A 32 -9.36 -2.02 -2.89
N LEU A 33 -10.14 -3.05 -2.57
CA LEU A 33 -10.72 -3.25 -1.24
C LEU A 33 -9.62 -3.48 -0.21
N ASP A 34 -8.67 -4.37 -0.52
CA ASP A 34 -7.52 -4.67 0.34
C ASP A 34 -6.65 -3.44 0.57
N THR A 35 -6.45 -2.64 -0.48
CA THR A 35 -5.73 -1.37 -0.40
C THR A 35 -6.37 -0.43 0.62
N GLU A 36 -7.70 -0.35 0.64
CA GLU A 36 -8.46 0.50 1.58
C GLU A 36 -8.33 -0.01 3.02
N GLU A 37 -8.48 -1.32 3.22
CA GLU A 37 -8.36 -1.98 4.52
C GLU A 37 -6.95 -1.77 5.10
N ILE A 38 -5.90 -2.14 4.35
CA ILE A 38 -4.50 -2.03 4.79
C ILE A 38 -4.14 -0.58 5.08
N LEU A 39 -4.61 0.37 4.27
CA LEU A 39 -4.34 1.79 4.51
C LEU A 39 -5.01 2.28 5.79
N THR A 40 -6.22 1.80 6.09
CA THR A 40 -6.97 2.13 7.30
C THR A 40 -6.29 1.54 8.54
N GLU A 41 -5.92 0.26 8.49
CA GLU A 41 -5.15 -0.44 9.53
C GLU A 41 -3.81 0.28 9.80
N SER A 42 -3.07 0.61 8.74
CA SER A 42 -1.79 1.30 8.85
C SER A 42 -1.91 2.70 9.46
N LYS A 43 -3.00 3.44 9.18
CA LYS A 43 -3.26 4.74 9.81
C LYS A 43 -3.56 4.59 11.29
N LYS A 44 -4.38 3.61 11.67
CA LYS A 44 -4.70 3.28 13.06
C LYS A 44 -3.43 2.89 13.83
N ALA A 45 -2.59 2.03 13.25
CA ALA A 45 -1.32 1.62 13.84
C ALA A 45 -0.36 2.81 14.03
N CYS A 46 -0.29 3.74 13.06
CA CYS A 46 0.51 4.96 13.17
C CYS A 46 0.04 5.86 14.32
N LEU A 47 -1.27 6.09 14.43
CA LEU A 47 -1.84 6.87 15.53
C LEU A 47 -1.57 6.22 16.89
N ASN A 48 -1.80 4.91 17.00
CA ASN A 48 -1.51 4.18 18.23
C ASN A 48 -0.04 4.29 18.64
N PHE A 49 0.89 4.11 17.69
CA PHE A 49 2.32 4.28 17.95
C PHE A 49 2.66 5.69 18.45
N CYS A 50 2.06 6.72 17.86
CA CYS A 50 2.27 8.11 18.30
C CYS A 50 1.78 8.35 19.74
N LEU A 51 0.74 7.64 20.15
CA LEU A 51 0.15 7.75 21.49
C LEU A 51 0.83 6.85 22.53
N THR A 52 1.61 5.84 22.12
CA THR A 52 2.42 5.03 23.04
C THR A 52 3.61 5.81 23.61
N VAL A 53 3.99 5.54 24.85
CA VAL A 53 5.12 6.23 25.52
C VAL A 53 6.45 5.80 24.90
N PRO A 54 7.37 6.74 24.62
CA PRO A 54 7.22 8.19 24.76
C PRO A 54 6.28 8.76 23.69
N ILE A 55 5.34 9.63 24.10
CA ILE A 55 4.36 10.22 23.19
C ILE A 55 5.12 10.97 22.09
N THR A 56 4.88 10.58 20.85
CA THR A 56 5.44 11.21 19.67
C THR A 56 4.35 11.83 18.82
N ARG A 57 4.71 12.78 17.96
CA ARG A 57 3.75 13.37 17.01
C ARG A 57 3.76 12.57 15.72
N ALA A 58 2.59 12.33 15.15
CA ALA A 58 2.48 11.77 13.81
C ALA A 58 3.30 12.64 12.83
N PRO A 59 4.21 12.02 12.05
CA PRO A 59 5.03 12.76 11.10
C PRO A 59 4.12 13.41 10.05
N VAL A 60 4.39 14.68 9.74
CA VAL A 60 3.64 15.38 8.69
C VAL A 60 3.96 14.71 7.36
N ALA A 61 2.92 14.30 6.62
CA ALA A 61 3.11 13.72 5.30
C ALA A 61 3.82 14.73 4.38
N TRP A 62 4.95 14.33 3.82
CA TRP A 62 5.80 15.17 2.99
C TRP A 62 6.21 14.43 1.71
N GLY A 63 6.72 15.19 0.72
CA GLY A 63 7.17 14.65 -0.56
C GLY A 63 6.13 13.79 -1.28
N ALA A 64 6.59 12.73 -1.95
CA ALA A 64 5.74 11.80 -2.69
C ALA A 64 4.65 11.15 -1.81
N MET A 65 4.93 10.97 -0.51
CA MET A 65 4.01 10.32 0.42
C MET A 65 2.73 11.13 0.64
N LYS A 66 2.81 12.47 0.62
CA LYS A 66 1.63 13.36 0.70
C LYS A 66 0.68 13.15 -0.47
N HIS A 67 1.20 13.09 -1.69
CA HIS A 67 0.40 12.90 -2.90
C HIS A 67 -0.24 11.51 -2.93
N LEU A 68 0.53 10.49 -2.59
CA LEU A 68 0.09 9.09 -2.62
C LEU A 68 -0.96 8.80 -1.54
N ASN A 69 -0.80 9.37 -0.34
CA ASN A 69 -1.80 9.25 0.74
C ASN A 69 -3.17 9.81 0.36
N LYS A 70 -3.23 10.73 -0.61
CA LYS A 70 -4.50 11.25 -1.15
C LYS A 70 -4.99 10.41 -2.33
N LYS A 71 -4.10 10.13 -3.29
CA LYS A 71 -4.47 9.54 -4.57
C LYS A 71 -4.87 8.08 -4.48
N ILE A 72 -4.23 7.32 -3.60
CA ILE A 72 -4.52 5.89 -3.41
C ILE A 72 -5.94 5.67 -2.89
N PRO A 73 -6.37 6.29 -1.76
CA PRO A 73 -7.75 6.13 -1.30
C PRO A 73 -8.78 6.68 -2.30
N GLU A 74 -8.46 7.74 -3.06
CA GLU A 74 -9.36 8.25 -4.10
C GLU A 74 -9.57 7.23 -5.24
N ILE A 75 -8.49 6.62 -5.73
CA ILE A 75 -8.53 5.58 -6.78
C ILE A 75 -9.27 4.35 -6.25
N ALA A 76 -8.89 3.87 -5.07
CA ALA A 76 -9.47 2.70 -4.44
C ALA A 76 -10.99 2.90 -4.25
N ALA A 77 -11.42 4.01 -3.65
CA ALA A 77 -12.84 4.31 -3.43
C ALA A 77 -13.63 4.46 -4.73
N LYS A 78 -13.07 5.16 -5.73
CA LYS A 78 -13.76 5.33 -7.02
C LYS A 78 -13.93 4.00 -7.74
N LYS A 79 -12.93 3.14 -7.69
CA LYS A 79 -12.94 1.84 -8.34
C LYS A 79 -13.83 0.86 -7.56
N SER A 80 -13.73 0.78 -6.25
CA SER A 80 -14.62 -0.07 -5.44
C SER A 80 -16.09 0.33 -5.63
N GLN A 81 -16.42 1.63 -5.67
CA GLN A 81 -17.78 2.09 -5.95
C GLN A 81 -18.27 1.71 -7.35
N MET A 82 -17.41 1.80 -8.38
CA MET A 82 -17.77 1.45 -9.76
C MET A 82 -18.12 -0.03 -9.91
N TYR A 83 -17.50 -0.90 -9.13
CA TYR A 83 -17.71 -2.35 -9.18
C TYR A 83 -18.53 -2.91 -8.02
N ALA A 84 -19.06 -2.05 -7.14
CA ALA A 84 -19.85 -2.45 -5.96
C ALA A 84 -21.04 -3.37 -6.33
N ASN A 85 -21.69 -3.09 -7.47
CA ASN A 85 -22.82 -3.90 -7.95
C ASN A 85 -22.40 -5.30 -8.45
N VAL A 86 -21.17 -5.45 -8.98
CA VAL A 86 -20.62 -6.74 -9.43
C VAL A 86 -20.17 -7.58 -8.22
N LEU A 87 -19.71 -6.91 -7.16
CA LEU A 87 -19.23 -7.55 -5.95
C LEU A 87 -20.36 -8.12 -5.06
N GLU A 88 -21.55 -7.52 -5.08
CA GLU A 88 -22.72 -8.04 -4.35
C GLU A 88 -23.14 -9.44 -4.85
N GLU A 89 -22.88 -9.76 -6.12
CA GLU A 89 -23.15 -11.06 -6.74
C GLU A 89 -22.07 -12.11 -6.43
N GLU A 90 -20.80 -11.71 -6.32
CA GLU A 90 -19.64 -12.60 -6.09
C GLU A 90 -19.17 -12.61 -4.63
N LYS A 91 -20.11 -12.68 -3.69
CA LYS A 91 -19.88 -12.67 -2.23
C LYS A 91 -19.05 -13.85 -1.67
N SER A 92 -18.41 -14.64 -2.53
CA SER A 92 -17.73 -15.89 -2.21
C SER A 92 -16.25 -15.97 -2.62
N LEU A 93 -15.62 -14.93 -3.17
CA LEU A 93 -14.20 -14.99 -3.58
C LEU A 93 -13.35 -14.15 -2.61
N GLU A 94 -12.66 -14.75 -1.65
CA GLU A 94 -11.46 -15.59 -1.72
C GLU A 94 -10.16 -14.76 -1.66
N VAL A 95 -9.29 -15.22 -0.76
CA VAL A 95 -7.88 -14.93 -0.50
C VAL A 95 -7.23 -13.83 -1.36
N LEU A 96 -6.71 -12.81 -0.66
CA LEU A 96 -5.81 -11.77 -1.17
C LEU A 96 -4.89 -12.34 -2.26
N PRO A 97 -4.89 -11.79 -3.49
CA PRO A 97 -3.93 -12.22 -4.49
C PRO A 97 -2.51 -12.01 -3.94
N GLU A 98 -1.67 -13.03 -4.02
CA GLU A 98 -0.28 -12.91 -3.59
C GLU A 98 0.41 -11.87 -4.46
N LEU A 99 1.05 -10.90 -3.81
CA LEU A 99 1.84 -9.91 -4.53
C LEU A 99 3.06 -10.59 -5.16
N PRO A 100 3.40 -10.27 -6.41
CA PRO A 100 4.64 -10.74 -7.00
C PRO A 100 5.84 -10.26 -6.17
N GLU A 101 6.76 -11.16 -5.90
CA GLU A 101 7.99 -10.85 -5.19
C GLU A 101 9.04 -10.32 -6.17
N PHE A 102 9.62 -9.16 -5.85
CA PHE A 102 10.63 -8.50 -6.66
C PHE A 102 11.93 -8.37 -5.88
N GLU A 103 13.07 -8.49 -6.56
CA GLU A 103 14.37 -8.21 -5.95
C GLU A 103 14.48 -6.75 -5.51
N LEU A 104 15.10 -6.53 -4.35
CA LEU A 104 15.35 -5.19 -3.83
C LEU A 104 16.33 -4.45 -4.74
N SER A 105 15.93 -3.26 -5.21
CA SER A 105 16.80 -2.41 -6.04
C SER A 105 17.91 -1.71 -5.26
N LEU A 106 17.79 -1.61 -3.94
CA LEU A 106 18.76 -0.96 -3.06
C LEU A 106 19.53 -2.01 -2.25
N LYS A 107 20.83 -1.79 -2.10
CA LYS A 107 21.72 -2.56 -1.23
C LYS A 107 22.39 -1.58 -0.25
N ALA A 108 22.64 -2.03 0.97
CA ALA A 108 23.40 -1.22 1.91
C ALA A 108 24.82 -1.04 1.37
N GLU A 109 25.30 0.19 1.34
CA GLU A 109 26.70 0.47 1.07
C GLU A 109 27.52 0.06 2.30
N GLU A 110 28.69 -0.52 2.05
CA GLU A 110 29.60 -0.91 3.12
C GLU A 110 30.22 0.36 3.71
N TYR A 111 30.09 0.54 5.03
CA TYR A 111 30.61 1.73 5.70
C TYR A 111 32.10 1.54 6.00
N GLU A 112 32.94 2.40 5.41
CA GLU A 112 34.34 2.51 5.78
C GLU A 112 34.51 3.54 6.91
N MET A 113 35.07 3.09 8.04
CA MET A 113 35.45 3.98 9.13
C MET A 113 36.72 4.72 8.74
N ALA A 114 36.72 6.06 8.80
CA ALA A 114 37.92 6.85 8.56
C ALA A 114 39.02 6.48 9.56
N ASP A 115 40.24 6.29 9.06
CA ASP A 115 41.38 5.93 9.91
C ASP A 115 41.65 7.06 10.91
N LYS A 116 41.57 6.73 12.19
CA LYS A 116 41.89 7.67 13.26
C LYS A 116 43.37 7.55 13.57
N ASP A 117 44.21 8.06 12.67
CA ASP A 117 45.60 8.49 12.96
C ASP A 117 46.17 9.20 11.73
N GLY A 118 45.74 10.45 11.51
CA GLY A 118 46.44 11.43 10.69
C GLY A 118 47.05 12.50 11.59
N ALA A 119 48.13 12.14 12.29
CA ALA A 119 48.99 13.04 13.06
C ALA A 119 50.10 13.64 12.17
#